data_AF-A0A1V0A7D6-F1
#
_entry.id   AF-A0A1V0A7D6-F1
#
_cell.length_a   1.000
_cell.length_b   1.000
_cell.length_c   1.000
_cell.angle_alpha   90.00
_cell.angle_beta   90.00
_cell.angle_gamma   90.00
#
_symmetry.space_group_name_H-M   'P 1'
#
loop_
_entity.id
_entity.type
_entity.pdbx_description
1 polymer ?
#
loop_
_entity_poly.entity_id
_entity_poly.type
_entity_poly.pdbx_seq_one_letter_code
_entity_poly.pdbx_strand_id
1 'polypeptide(L)'
;MELRINRRALVGLGLAVAVAASSMAVLRTDSGVASSHREAPAISNDPQHDNTDVYAFVSPDKPDSVTLISNWIPFEEPNGGPNFYPFAVKSRHNIKIDNDGDGKTDITYEWTFRNEDKRGNDTFLYNNGPVTSLNDENLLFRQRYTLKRITPGGSKTLVSDGIVAPSNVGAASMPSYATLRNQAIKSLPGGGKTYAGQSDEAFFLDLRAFDLLYGGDLSEVGQDTLKGYNVNTVALQVPQADLALKGDPKRNPVIGVCSTTDKFNGSSYVQVSRLCNPLVNELVAAAGMKDAYNALDPSQDADVKALVNRVTNPELARLLETFYGIKAPATPRNDLVQIFLTGLAKNNGPIKADLNAQSLNKDAGKQRGSEQLRLNMSIPVTKDPNRLGVLGGDLQGFPNGRRLSDDVVDIELQAVAGAAQSGKLIPGLTDKVDANDKPFDKTFPYIPLPSNVAVNQR
;
A
#
# COMPACT_ATOMS: atom_id res chain seq x y z
N MET A 1 21.00 31.01 -59.87
CA MET A 1 20.39 31.52 -58.64
C MET A 1 20.78 30.59 -57.51
N GLU A 2 21.97 30.81 -56.94
CA GLU A 2 22.54 29.98 -55.88
C GLU A 2 22.01 30.43 -54.51
N LEU A 3 21.28 29.56 -53.81
CA LEU A 3 20.91 29.77 -52.42
C LEU A 3 22.11 29.45 -51.52
N ARG A 4 22.83 30.49 -51.09
CA ARG A 4 23.81 30.40 -50.01
C ARG A 4 23.09 30.22 -48.67
N ILE A 5 23.04 28.98 -48.18
CA ILE A 5 22.60 28.70 -46.80
C ILE A 5 23.74 29.10 -45.85
N ASN A 6 23.44 30.04 -44.96
CA ASN A 6 24.37 30.65 -44.02
C ASN A 6 24.78 29.63 -42.93
N ARG A 7 26.06 29.24 -42.88
CA ARG A 7 26.61 28.20 -41.97
C ARG A 7 26.44 28.48 -40.47
N ARG A 8 25.96 29.68 -40.08
CA ARG A 8 25.62 30.02 -38.69
C ARG A 8 24.21 29.60 -38.26
N ALA A 9 23.31 29.26 -39.19
CA ALA A 9 21.97 28.76 -38.86
C ALA A 9 21.93 27.24 -38.55
N LEU A 10 22.98 26.50 -38.91
CA LEU A 10 23.06 25.04 -38.71
C LEU A 10 23.64 24.63 -37.35
N VAL A 11 24.23 25.56 -36.58
CA VAL A 11 24.72 25.28 -35.22
C VAL A 11 23.62 25.48 -34.16
N GLY A 12 22.60 26.28 -34.46
CA GLY A 12 21.46 26.52 -33.55
C GLY A 12 20.43 25.38 -33.50
N LEU A 13 20.23 24.64 -34.59
CA LEU A 13 19.30 23.50 -34.60
C LEU A 13 19.92 22.21 -34.04
N GLY A 14 21.24 22.05 -34.09
CA GLY A 14 21.92 20.86 -33.56
C GLY A 14 21.97 20.79 -32.03
N LEU A 15 22.00 21.95 -31.36
CA LEU A 15 22.04 22.03 -29.89
C LEU A 15 20.65 21.97 -29.24
N ALA A 16 19.59 22.39 -29.93
CA ALA A 16 18.22 22.25 -29.42
C ALA A 16 17.70 20.81 -29.50
N VAL A 17 18.17 20.01 -30.47
CA VAL A 17 17.79 18.60 -30.60
C VAL A 17 18.66 17.69 -29.72
N ALA A 18 19.90 18.05 -29.43
CA ALA A 18 20.78 17.25 -28.55
C ALA A 18 20.45 17.38 -27.04
N VAL A 19 19.84 18.49 -26.60
CA VAL A 19 19.43 18.70 -25.19
C VAL A 19 18.03 18.14 -24.90
N ALA A 20 17.17 17.97 -25.91
CA ALA A 20 15.88 17.29 -25.74
C ALA A 20 15.96 15.75 -25.84
N ALA A 21 17.02 15.21 -26.47
CA ALA A 21 17.15 13.77 -26.74
C ALA A 21 17.96 12.98 -25.68
N SER A 22 18.55 13.64 -24.67
CA SER A 22 19.37 12.98 -23.64
C SER A 22 18.67 12.80 -22.28
N SER A 23 17.43 13.28 -22.13
CA SER A 23 16.58 13.07 -20.95
C SER A 23 15.37 12.16 -21.18
N MET A 24 15.24 11.58 -22.38
CA MET A 24 14.23 10.57 -22.72
C MET A 24 14.89 9.29 -23.22
N ALA A 25 15.75 8.69 -22.39
CA ALA A 25 16.03 7.26 -22.50
C ALA A 25 14.79 6.47 -22.05
N VAL A 26 13.78 6.48 -22.93
CA VAL A 26 12.84 5.40 -23.23
C VAL A 26 12.42 4.56 -22.02
N LEU A 27 11.61 5.15 -21.13
CA LEU A 27 10.48 4.43 -20.55
C LEU A 27 9.51 4.16 -21.71
N ARG A 28 9.67 3.03 -22.40
CA ARG A 28 8.62 2.48 -23.25
C ARG A 28 7.52 1.98 -22.32
N THR A 29 6.59 2.86 -21.98
CA THR A 29 5.35 2.49 -21.33
C THR A 29 4.47 1.83 -22.38
N ASP A 30 4.40 0.51 -22.38
CA ASP A 30 3.24 -0.17 -22.97
C ASP A 30 2.01 0.38 -22.25
N SER A 31 0.98 0.79 -23.01
CA SER A 31 -0.16 1.56 -22.54
C SER A 31 -0.88 0.90 -21.35
N GLY A 32 -0.52 1.34 -20.15
CA GLY A 32 -1.14 1.06 -18.86
C GLY A 32 -0.79 2.23 -17.96
N VAL A 33 -1.75 3.11 -17.72
CA VAL A 33 -1.56 4.30 -16.89
C VAL A 33 -2.03 3.94 -15.48
N ALA A 34 -1.24 4.27 -14.45
CA ALA A 34 -1.17 3.50 -13.21
C ALA A 34 -1.26 4.37 -11.93
N SER A 35 -2.03 4.05 -10.88
CA SER A 35 -2.01 4.77 -9.58
C SER A 35 -2.53 4.02 -8.34
N SER A 36 -2.29 4.53 -7.12
CA SER A 36 -3.01 4.25 -5.86
C SER A 36 -4.10 5.32 -5.56
N HIS A 37 -4.96 5.05 -4.55
CA HIS A 37 -6.02 5.81 -3.85
C HIS A 37 -6.64 7.06 -4.56
N ARG A 38 -6.79 6.97 -5.89
CA ARG A 38 -7.15 8.04 -6.85
C ARG A 38 -6.09 9.13 -7.00
N GLU A 39 -4.86 8.93 -6.54
CA GLU A 39 -3.83 9.97 -6.49
C GLU A 39 -3.20 10.35 -7.82
N ALA A 40 -3.33 9.53 -8.86
CA ALA A 40 -2.92 9.89 -10.21
C ALA A 40 -4.06 9.77 -11.22
N PRO A 41 -3.97 10.53 -12.33
CA PRO A 41 -5.07 10.73 -13.26
C PRO A 41 -5.67 9.45 -13.84
N ALA A 42 -4.88 8.39 -13.99
CA ALA A 42 -5.38 7.17 -14.60
C ALA A 42 -6.18 6.28 -13.67
N ILE A 43 -5.66 5.98 -12.47
CA ILE A 43 -6.40 5.11 -11.55
C ILE A 43 -7.63 5.79 -10.98
N SER A 44 -7.64 7.13 -10.92
CA SER A 44 -8.84 7.86 -10.50
C SER A 44 -10.04 7.59 -11.42
N ASN A 45 -9.79 7.11 -12.65
CA ASN A 45 -10.79 6.68 -13.62
C ASN A 45 -10.96 5.14 -13.68
N ASP A 46 -10.25 4.37 -12.85
CA ASP A 46 -10.27 2.90 -12.80
C ASP A 46 -10.16 2.38 -11.34
N PRO A 47 -11.14 2.69 -10.49
CA PRO A 47 -11.07 2.42 -9.04
C PRO A 47 -10.95 0.93 -8.69
N GLN A 48 -11.37 0.02 -9.58
CA GLN A 48 -11.27 -1.42 -9.34
C GLN A 48 -9.82 -1.94 -9.32
N HIS A 49 -8.88 -1.22 -9.93
CA HIS A 49 -7.46 -1.58 -9.96
C HIS A 49 -6.63 -0.80 -8.93
N ASP A 50 -7.31 0.06 -8.18
CA ASP A 50 -6.72 1.04 -7.31
C ASP A 50 -6.32 0.41 -5.98
N ASN A 51 -5.02 0.21 -5.78
CA ASN A 51 -4.49 -0.31 -4.53
C ASN A 51 -4.40 0.84 -3.52
N THR A 52 -5.05 0.72 -2.36
CA THR A 52 -5.16 1.81 -1.39
C THR A 52 -4.16 1.71 -0.25
N ASP A 53 -3.93 0.49 0.26
CA ASP A 53 -3.03 0.26 1.39
C ASP A 53 -2.28 -1.07 1.31
N VAL A 54 -1.13 -1.12 1.99
CA VAL A 54 -0.44 -2.35 2.37
C VAL A 54 0.02 -2.28 3.83
N TYR A 55 -0.19 -3.38 4.55
CA TYR A 55 0.21 -3.54 5.95
C TYR A 55 1.06 -4.80 6.08
N ALA A 56 2.10 -4.73 6.92
CA ALA A 56 2.99 -5.86 7.18
C ALA A 56 3.47 -5.81 8.63
N PHE A 57 3.11 -6.80 9.43
CA PHE A 57 3.46 -6.84 10.85
C PHE A 57 3.57 -8.28 11.37
N VAL A 58 4.39 -8.47 12.40
CA VAL A 58 4.41 -9.74 13.15
C VAL A 58 3.06 -9.94 13.83
N SER A 59 2.42 -11.08 13.60
CA SER A 59 1.05 -11.33 14.03
C SER A 59 0.94 -11.35 15.57
N PRO A 60 0.05 -10.54 16.17
CA PRO A 60 -0.06 -10.46 17.63
C PRO A 60 -0.60 -11.76 18.25
N ASP A 61 -1.49 -12.47 17.55
CA ASP A 61 -2.05 -13.76 18.01
C ASP A 61 -1.12 -14.96 17.76
N LYS A 62 -0.07 -14.77 16.96
CA LYS A 62 0.82 -15.84 16.48
C LYS A 62 2.21 -15.28 16.13
N PRO A 63 3.07 -14.98 17.13
CA PRO A 63 4.30 -14.21 16.92
C PRO A 63 5.39 -14.86 16.05
N ASP A 64 5.26 -16.15 15.71
CA ASP A 64 6.12 -16.86 14.75
C ASP A 64 5.67 -16.69 13.28
N SER A 65 4.67 -15.84 13.05
CA SER A 65 4.09 -15.55 11.74
C SER A 65 4.03 -14.06 11.45
N VAL A 66 3.94 -13.72 10.17
CA VAL A 66 3.69 -12.35 9.69
C VAL A 66 2.30 -12.31 9.08
N THR A 67 1.59 -11.20 9.32
CA THR A 67 0.38 -10.86 8.61
C THR A 67 0.68 -9.75 7.59
N LEU A 68 0.27 -10.01 6.35
CA LEU A 68 0.32 -9.11 5.20
C LEU A 68 -1.12 -8.81 4.79
N ILE A 69 -1.48 -7.54 4.64
CA ILE A 69 -2.82 -7.09 4.26
C ILE A 69 -2.67 -6.09 3.13
N SER A 70 -3.56 -6.14 2.14
CA SER A 70 -3.64 -5.13 1.10
C SER A 70 -5.08 -4.83 0.74
N ASN A 71 -5.34 -3.56 0.44
CA ASN A 71 -6.67 -3.02 0.18
C ASN A 71 -6.79 -2.47 -1.25
N TRP A 72 -7.99 -2.54 -1.81
CA TRP A 72 -8.35 -2.01 -3.13
C TRP A 72 -9.71 -1.34 -3.10
N ILE A 73 -9.93 -0.48 -4.11
CA ILE A 73 -11.18 0.25 -4.33
C ILE A 73 -11.46 1.20 -3.16
N PRO A 74 -10.96 2.45 -3.20
CA PRO A 74 -11.20 3.39 -2.11
C PRO A 74 -12.66 3.84 -2.08
N PHE A 75 -13.11 4.32 -0.92
CA PHE A 75 -14.42 4.96 -0.73
C PHE A 75 -15.63 4.09 -1.13
N GLU A 76 -15.63 2.80 -0.78
CA GLU A 76 -16.80 1.96 -1.02
C GLU A 76 -17.95 2.37 -0.07
N GLU A 77 -18.92 3.12 -0.60
CA GLU A 77 -20.15 3.49 0.08
C GLU A 77 -20.97 2.23 0.45
N PRO A 78 -21.24 1.97 1.75
CA PRO A 78 -21.99 0.79 2.18
C PRO A 78 -23.31 0.54 1.44
N ASN A 79 -24.03 1.61 1.11
CA ASN A 79 -25.32 1.53 0.41
C ASN A 79 -25.19 1.79 -1.11
N GLY A 80 -24.01 1.60 -1.70
CA GLY A 80 -23.68 1.92 -3.09
C GLY A 80 -24.20 0.95 -4.17
N GLY A 81 -25.29 0.22 -3.92
CA GLY A 81 -25.88 -0.72 -4.88
C GLY A 81 -26.46 -0.04 -6.15
N PRO A 82 -26.99 -0.81 -7.12
CA PRO A 82 -27.30 -2.25 -7.09
C PRO A 82 -26.15 -3.16 -7.52
N ASN A 83 -25.06 -2.60 -8.04
CA ASN A 83 -23.81 -3.32 -8.26
C ASN A 83 -22.82 -2.87 -7.21
N PHE A 84 -22.46 -3.81 -6.33
CA PHE A 84 -21.50 -3.57 -5.25
C PHE A 84 -20.06 -3.69 -5.79
N TYR A 85 -19.11 -3.93 -4.91
CA TYR A 85 -17.69 -3.75 -5.18
C TYR A 85 -16.98 -5.10 -5.34
N PRO A 86 -16.97 -5.71 -6.54
CA PRO A 86 -16.14 -6.88 -6.79
C PRO A 86 -14.68 -6.49 -7.00
N PHE A 87 -13.75 -7.38 -6.63
CA PHE A 87 -12.36 -7.31 -7.08
C PHE A 87 -12.31 -7.37 -8.62
N ALA A 88 -11.34 -6.69 -9.22
CA ALA A 88 -11.17 -6.70 -10.67
C ALA A 88 -10.92 -8.12 -11.22
N VAL A 89 -11.62 -8.47 -12.30
CA VAL A 89 -11.31 -9.68 -13.09
C VAL A 89 -10.32 -9.34 -14.20
N LYS A 90 -9.60 -10.36 -14.71
CA LYS A 90 -8.48 -10.19 -15.67
C LYS A 90 -7.35 -9.31 -15.11
N SER A 91 -7.18 -9.38 -13.80
CA SER A 91 -6.16 -8.64 -13.05
C SER A 91 -5.54 -9.54 -11.99
N ARG A 92 -4.29 -9.22 -11.64
CA ARG A 92 -3.51 -9.87 -10.60
C ARG A 92 -3.35 -8.89 -9.46
N HIS A 93 -3.78 -9.29 -8.27
CA HIS A 93 -3.65 -8.51 -7.05
C HIS A 93 -2.52 -9.17 -6.26
N ASN A 94 -1.43 -8.44 -6.04
CA ASN A 94 -0.18 -9.02 -5.61
C ASN A 94 0.28 -8.43 -4.28
N ILE A 95 0.86 -9.26 -3.43
CA ILE A 95 1.80 -8.82 -2.39
C ILE A 95 3.17 -9.39 -2.75
N LYS A 96 4.12 -8.50 -3.01
CA LYS A 96 5.49 -8.76 -3.47
C LYS A 96 6.47 -8.56 -2.33
N ILE A 97 7.41 -9.50 -2.19
CA ILE A 97 8.41 -9.53 -1.12
C ILE A 97 9.80 -9.54 -1.73
N ASP A 98 10.66 -8.65 -1.24
CA ASP A 98 12.11 -8.63 -1.42
C ASP A 98 12.75 -9.09 -0.10
N ASN A 99 13.52 -10.17 -0.12
CA ASN A 99 14.18 -10.68 1.08
C ASN A 99 15.72 -10.64 1.01
N ASP A 100 16.30 -10.19 -0.11
CA ASP A 100 17.75 -10.09 -0.30
C ASP A 100 18.29 -8.65 -0.42
N GLY A 101 17.40 -7.66 -0.49
CA GLY A 101 17.70 -6.23 -0.45
C GLY A 101 18.13 -5.63 -1.78
N ASP A 102 18.04 -6.35 -2.90
CA ASP A 102 18.40 -5.83 -4.23
C ASP A 102 17.29 -4.97 -4.89
N GLY A 103 16.13 -4.88 -4.25
CA GLY A 103 14.95 -4.14 -4.69
C GLY A 103 14.03 -4.93 -5.62
N LYS A 104 14.40 -6.14 -6.04
CA LYS A 104 13.57 -7.00 -6.88
C LYS A 104 12.67 -7.90 -6.05
N THR A 105 11.61 -8.40 -6.68
CA THR A 105 10.68 -9.32 -6.03
C THR A 105 11.23 -10.75 -6.06
N ASP A 106 11.37 -11.36 -4.88
CA ASP A 106 11.75 -12.76 -4.67
C ASP A 106 10.53 -13.68 -4.49
N ILE A 107 9.47 -13.14 -3.88
CA ILE A 107 8.24 -13.89 -3.59
C ILE A 107 7.04 -13.03 -3.95
N THR A 108 6.13 -13.58 -4.76
CA THR A 108 4.81 -12.97 -5.02
C THR A 108 3.72 -13.87 -4.47
N TYR A 109 2.85 -13.31 -3.63
CA TYR A 109 1.53 -13.87 -3.37
C TYR A 109 0.54 -13.20 -4.32
N GLU A 110 -0.01 -13.98 -5.25
CA GLU A 110 -0.86 -13.49 -6.35
C GLU A 110 -2.29 -14.01 -6.17
N TRP A 111 -3.26 -13.09 -6.08
CA TRP A 111 -4.69 -13.37 -6.15
C TRP A 111 -5.22 -13.03 -7.54
N THR A 112 -5.99 -13.96 -8.11
CA THR A 112 -6.79 -13.74 -9.33
C THR A 112 -8.24 -14.10 -9.05
N PHE A 113 -9.16 -13.29 -9.56
CA PHE A 113 -10.59 -13.39 -9.26
C PHE A 113 -11.41 -13.77 -10.49
N ARG A 114 -12.53 -14.44 -10.24
CA ARG A 114 -13.57 -14.74 -11.24
C ARG A 114 -14.95 -14.53 -10.64
N ASN A 115 -15.87 -14.04 -11.46
CA ASN A 115 -17.24 -13.77 -11.06
C ASN A 115 -18.14 -14.98 -11.38
N GLU A 116 -19.11 -15.22 -10.51
CA GLU A 116 -20.26 -16.08 -10.73
C GLU A 116 -21.51 -15.23 -10.53
N ASP A 117 -22.12 -14.78 -11.63
CA ASP A 117 -23.32 -13.95 -11.60
C ASP A 117 -24.53 -14.76 -12.06
N LYS A 118 -25.43 -15.04 -11.12
CA LYS A 118 -26.68 -15.79 -11.32
C LYS A 118 -27.91 -14.89 -11.42
N ARG A 119 -27.75 -13.56 -11.42
CA ARG A 119 -28.87 -12.61 -11.50
C ARG A 119 -29.54 -12.62 -12.88
N GLY A 120 -28.75 -12.85 -13.93
CA GLY A 120 -29.24 -12.96 -15.31
C GLY A 120 -30.10 -11.77 -15.73
N ASN A 121 -31.22 -12.06 -16.41
CA ASN A 121 -32.25 -11.07 -16.75
C ASN A 121 -33.38 -11.04 -15.71
N ASP A 122 -33.24 -11.75 -14.59
CA ASP A 122 -34.35 -12.06 -13.69
C ASP A 122 -34.48 -11.03 -12.56
N THR A 123 -33.38 -10.45 -12.10
CA THR A 123 -33.40 -9.51 -10.97
C THR A 123 -32.22 -8.54 -10.96
N PHE A 124 -32.41 -7.36 -10.36
CA PHE A 124 -31.33 -6.43 -10.04
C PHE A 124 -30.72 -6.68 -8.65
N LEU A 125 -31.35 -7.52 -7.83
CA LEU A 125 -30.94 -7.74 -6.44
C LEU A 125 -29.68 -8.60 -6.36
N TYR A 126 -28.81 -8.28 -5.40
CA TYR A 126 -27.59 -9.06 -5.11
C TYR A 126 -27.90 -10.46 -4.56
N ASN A 127 -29.05 -10.59 -3.89
CA ASN A 127 -29.58 -11.81 -3.31
C ASN A 127 -31.12 -11.80 -3.36
N ASN A 128 -31.78 -12.96 -3.47
CA ASN A 128 -33.24 -13.09 -3.53
C ASN A 128 -33.86 -13.68 -2.24
N GLY A 129 -33.10 -13.69 -1.15
CA GLY A 129 -33.50 -14.10 0.19
C GLY A 129 -32.34 -13.90 1.17
N PRO A 130 -32.53 -14.13 2.49
CA PRO A 130 -31.43 -14.04 3.46
C PRO A 130 -30.28 -14.97 3.08
N VAL A 131 -29.04 -14.45 3.20
CA VAL A 131 -27.79 -15.17 2.94
C VAL A 131 -27.16 -15.54 4.27
N THR A 132 -27.08 -16.83 4.56
CA THR A 132 -26.60 -17.39 5.83
C THR A 132 -25.30 -18.18 5.67
N SER A 133 -24.91 -18.51 4.44
CA SER A 133 -23.62 -19.12 4.12
C SER A 133 -23.07 -18.66 2.76
N LEU A 134 -21.77 -18.83 2.54
CA LEU A 134 -21.13 -18.50 1.26
C LEU A 134 -21.61 -19.35 0.08
N ASN A 135 -22.27 -20.48 0.35
CA ASN A 135 -22.85 -21.34 -0.68
C ASN A 135 -24.37 -21.19 -0.82
N ASP A 136 -25.00 -20.35 0.02
CA ASP A 136 -26.45 -20.14 0.08
C ASP A 136 -27.03 -19.79 -1.28
N GLU A 137 -28.04 -20.54 -1.74
CA GLU A 137 -28.64 -20.35 -3.07
C GLU A 137 -29.18 -18.93 -3.28
N ASN A 138 -29.51 -18.25 -2.18
CA ASN A 138 -29.98 -16.88 -2.24
C ASN A 138 -28.89 -15.87 -2.65
N LEU A 139 -27.60 -16.22 -2.52
CA LEU A 139 -26.49 -15.37 -2.93
C LEU A 139 -26.25 -15.49 -4.44
N LEU A 140 -26.74 -14.50 -5.20
CA LEU A 140 -26.78 -14.53 -6.67
C LEU A 140 -25.51 -14.03 -7.34
N PHE A 141 -24.79 -13.09 -6.73
CA PHE A 141 -23.46 -12.69 -7.18
C PHE A 141 -22.39 -13.22 -6.23
N ARG A 142 -21.39 -13.93 -6.75
CA ARG A 142 -20.25 -14.44 -5.97
C ARG A 142 -18.96 -14.15 -6.70
N GLN A 143 -17.88 -13.99 -5.93
CA GLN A 143 -16.53 -14.05 -6.45
C GLN A 143 -15.77 -15.22 -5.86
N ARG A 144 -14.93 -15.81 -6.71
CA ARG A 144 -13.97 -16.83 -6.31
C ARG A 144 -12.58 -16.39 -6.67
N TYR A 145 -11.60 -16.95 -5.95
CA TYR A 145 -10.21 -16.60 -6.15
C TYR A 145 -9.30 -17.82 -6.19
N THR A 146 -8.20 -17.68 -6.93
CA THR A 146 -7.02 -18.52 -6.83
C THR A 146 -5.91 -17.71 -6.16
N LEU A 147 -5.25 -18.28 -5.15
CA LEU A 147 -4.04 -17.73 -4.52
C LEU A 147 -2.84 -18.59 -4.89
N LYS A 148 -1.81 -17.96 -5.46
CA LYS A 148 -0.51 -18.60 -5.76
C LYS A 148 0.62 -17.94 -4.99
N ARG A 149 1.64 -18.74 -4.65
CA ARG A 149 2.96 -18.27 -4.23
C ARG A 149 3.93 -18.52 -5.38
N ILE A 150 4.60 -17.49 -5.85
CA ILE A 150 5.51 -17.52 -6.99
C ILE A 150 6.90 -17.11 -6.49
N THR A 151 7.93 -17.88 -6.85
CA THR A 151 9.34 -17.59 -6.57
C THR A 151 10.20 -17.91 -7.79
N PRO A 152 11.51 -17.59 -7.81
CA PRO A 152 12.41 -18.05 -8.87
C PRO A 152 12.43 -19.58 -9.07
N GLY A 153 12.09 -20.35 -8.03
CA GLY A 153 11.99 -21.80 -8.08
C GLY A 153 10.68 -22.34 -8.67
N GLY A 154 9.71 -21.47 -8.97
CA GLY A 154 8.43 -21.84 -9.59
C GLY A 154 7.19 -21.30 -8.86
N SER A 155 6.02 -21.73 -9.33
CA SER A 155 4.71 -21.32 -8.79
C SER A 155 4.03 -22.47 -8.07
N LYS A 156 3.49 -22.21 -6.88
CA LYS A 156 2.66 -23.13 -6.09
C LYS A 156 1.29 -22.52 -5.85
N THR A 157 0.23 -23.22 -6.25
CA THR A 157 -1.15 -22.85 -5.87
C THR A 157 -1.37 -23.18 -4.39
N LEU A 158 -1.75 -22.18 -3.60
CA LEU A 158 -2.09 -22.33 -2.18
C LEU A 158 -3.59 -22.50 -1.96
N VAL A 159 -4.40 -21.81 -2.77
CA VAL A 159 -5.86 -21.95 -2.82
C VAL A 159 -6.27 -21.95 -4.29
N SER A 160 -6.98 -22.98 -4.75
CA SER A 160 -7.42 -23.08 -6.15
C SER A 160 -8.79 -22.45 -6.40
N ASP A 161 -9.70 -22.53 -5.44
CA ASP A 161 -11.10 -22.10 -5.58
C ASP A 161 -11.66 -21.55 -4.25
N GLY A 162 -11.01 -20.50 -3.73
CA GLY A 162 -11.47 -19.79 -2.54
C GLY A 162 -12.72 -18.97 -2.84
N ILE A 163 -13.58 -18.75 -1.84
CA ILE A 163 -14.77 -17.89 -1.98
C ILE A 163 -14.47 -16.58 -1.28
N VAL A 164 -14.69 -15.47 -1.98
CA VAL A 164 -14.59 -14.10 -1.42
C VAL A 164 -15.80 -13.87 -0.51
N ALA A 165 -15.60 -13.26 0.66
CA ALA A 165 -16.76 -12.81 1.45
C ALA A 165 -17.56 -11.79 0.62
N PRO A 166 -18.87 -11.98 0.45
CA PRO A 166 -19.68 -11.09 -0.40
C PRO A 166 -19.72 -9.68 0.18
N SER A 167 -19.99 -8.65 -0.63
CA SER A 167 -20.19 -7.29 -0.11
C SER A 167 -21.33 -7.26 0.92
N ASN A 168 -21.22 -6.44 1.97
CA ASN A 168 -22.25 -6.34 3.00
C ASN A 168 -23.43 -5.48 2.55
N VAL A 169 -24.41 -6.10 1.88
CA VAL A 169 -25.54 -5.39 1.25
C VAL A 169 -26.69 -5.07 2.23
N GLY A 170 -26.48 -5.23 3.54
CA GLY A 170 -27.42 -4.82 4.59
C GLY A 170 -28.04 -5.96 5.38
N ALA A 171 -28.60 -5.62 6.54
CA ALA A 171 -29.04 -6.59 7.56
C ALA A 171 -30.20 -7.51 7.11
N ALA A 172 -31.09 -7.04 6.23
CA ALA A 172 -32.17 -7.89 5.69
C ALA A 172 -31.62 -9.02 4.81
N SER A 173 -30.55 -8.73 4.05
CA SER A 173 -29.88 -9.69 3.18
C SER A 173 -28.87 -10.54 3.92
N MET A 174 -28.10 -9.97 4.84
CA MET A 174 -26.97 -10.61 5.53
C MET A 174 -27.06 -10.38 7.04
N PRO A 175 -28.06 -10.96 7.73
CA PRO A 175 -28.34 -10.68 9.14
C PRO A 175 -27.18 -11.07 10.08
N SER A 176 -26.32 -12.00 9.64
CA SER A 176 -25.15 -12.49 10.38
C SER A 176 -23.87 -12.34 9.56
N TYR A 177 -23.57 -11.13 9.06
CA TYR A 177 -22.43 -10.90 8.17
C TYR A 177 -21.09 -11.40 8.75
N ALA A 178 -20.86 -11.27 10.06
CA ALA A 178 -19.66 -11.80 10.73
C ALA A 178 -19.46 -13.31 10.48
N THR A 179 -20.55 -14.08 10.42
CA THR A 179 -20.50 -15.50 10.09
C THR A 179 -20.07 -15.74 8.65
N LEU A 180 -20.59 -14.97 7.69
CA LEU A 180 -20.18 -15.04 6.28
C LEU A 180 -18.70 -14.69 6.13
N ARG A 181 -18.26 -13.61 6.77
CA ARG A 181 -16.85 -13.21 6.84
C ARG A 181 -16.00 -14.37 7.36
N ASN A 182 -16.37 -15.00 8.47
CA ASN A 182 -15.56 -16.08 9.05
C ASN A 182 -15.48 -17.33 8.16
N GLN A 183 -16.55 -17.66 7.43
CA GLN A 183 -16.53 -18.75 6.44
C GLN A 183 -15.54 -18.53 5.28
N ALA A 184 -15.18 -17.26 5.00
CA ALA A 184 -14.23 -16.90 3.94
C ALA A 184 -12.76 -17.04 4.37
N ILE A 185 -12.48 -17.31 5.65
CA ILE A 185 -11.10 -17.60 6.11
C ILE A 185 -10.72 -19.01 5.64
N LYS A 186 -9.59 -19.13 4.95
CA LYS A 186 -9.02 -20.41 4.52
C LYS A 186 -7.68 -20.66 5.17
N SER A 187 -7.49 -21.85 5.71
CA SER A 187 -6.16 -22.33 6.15
C SER A 187 -5.28 -22.63 4.93
N LEU A 188 -3.98 -22.42 5.06
CA LEU A 188 -3.02 -22.62 3.97
C LEU A 188 -2.18 -23.89 4.16
N PRO A 189 -1.77 -24.56 3.06
CA PRO A 189 -0.78 -25.63 3.13
C PRO A 189 0.55 -25.11 3.65
N GLY A 190 1.14 -25.79 4.65
CA GLY A 190 2.39 -25.34 5.30
C GLY A 190 2.17 -24.43 6.52
N GLY A 191 0.91 -24.10 6.83
CA GLY A 191 0.53 -23.26 7.94
C GLY A 191 0.19 -21.83 7.51
N GLY A 192 -0.62 -21.17 8.32
CA GLY A 192 -1.13 -19.83 8.00
C GLY A 192 -2.57 -19.83 7.50
N LYS A 193 -3.05 -18.65 7.15
CA LYS A 193 -4.45 -18.40 6.77
C LYS A 193 -4.54 -17.25 5.77
N THR A 194 -5.56 -17.28 4.92
CA THR A 194 -5.88 -16.20 3.97
C THR A 194 -7.35 -15.81 4.06
N TYR A 195 -7.63 -14.58 3.67
CA TYR A 195 -8.96 -14.01 3.52
C TYR A 195 -8.99 -13.12 2.27
N ALA A 196 -10.14 -13.07 1.60
CA ALA A 196 -10.47 -12.05 0.61
C ALA A 196 -11.94 -11.61 0.81
N GLY A 197 -12.21 -10.32 0.77
CA GLY A 197 -13.55 -9.75 0.83
C GLY A 197 -13.58 -8.31 1.34
N GLN A 198 -14.78 -7.74 1.41
CA GLN A 198 -14.98 -6.37 1.87
C GLN A 198 -14.66 -6.24 3.37
N SER A 199 -14.04 -5.13 3.76
CA SER A 199 -13.83 -4.74 5.14
C SER A 199 -14.05 -3.23 5.32
N ASP A 200 -14.09 -2.79 6.57
CA ASP A 200 -13.97 -1.37 6.90
C ASP A 200 -12.62 -0.83 6.43
N GLU A 201 -12.54 0.41 5.94
CA GLU A 201 -11.24 1.01 5.67
C GLU A 201 -10.51 1.23 7.00
N ALA A 202 -9.37 0.57 7.15
CA ALA A 202 -8.56 0.63 8.36
C ALA A 202 -7.62 1.84 8.36
N PHE A 203 -7.38 2.44 7.20
CA PHE A 203 -6.65 3.68 7.09
C PHE A 203 -7.50 4.84 7.59
N PHE A 204 -6.92 5.66 8.44
CA PHE A 204 -7.58 6.81 9.04
C PHE A 204 -6.69 8.01 8.81
N LEU A 205 -7.30 9.07 8.29
CA LEU A 205 -6.63 10.34 8.02
C LEU A 205 -7.65 11.44 7.76
N ASP A 206 -7.17 12.66 7.92
CA ASP A 206 -7.82 13.82 7.34
C ASP A 206 -7.36 13.99 5.88
N LEU A 207 -8.24 13.96 4.87
CA LEU A 207 -7.84 14.17 3.47
C LEU A 207 -7.82 15.65 3.07
N ARG A 208 -8.18 16.57 3.97
CA ARG A 208 -7.96 18.00 3.73
C ARG A 208 -6.48 18.38 3.65
N ALA A 209 -5.55 17.42 3.69
CA ALA A 209 -4.13 17.65 3.41
C ALA A 209 -3.99 18.20 1.99
N PHE A 210 -4.93 17.83 1.12
CA PHE A 210 -5.01 18.34 -0.24
C PHE A 210 -5.82 19.63 -0.35
N ASP A 211 -6.57 20.02 0.68
CA ASP A 211 -7.07 21.38 0.87
C ASP A 211 -5.92 22.25 1.38
N LEU A 212 -4.99 22.51 0.45
CA LEU A 212 -3.66 23.11 0.61
C LEU A 212 -3.08 22.93 2.02
N LEU A 213 -2.75 21.67 2.32
CA LEU A 213 -2.13 21.26 3.57
C LEU A 213 -2.94 21.73 4.77
N TYR A 214 -4.17 21.21 4.85
CA TYR A 214 -5.12 21.36 5.95
C TYR A 214 -5.60 22.79 6.22
N GLY A 215 -5.69 23.59 5.15
CA GLY A 215 -6.31 24.93 5.15
C GLY A 215 -5.42 26.07 5.63
N GLY A 216 -4.16 25.79 6.00
CA GLY A 216 -3.26 26.77 6.62
C GLY A 216 -3.52 27.01 8.10
N ASP A 217 -4.41 26.23 8.72
CA ASP A 217 -4.67 26.23 10.16
C ASP A 217 -4.82 24.80 10.70
N LEU A 218 -3.79 24.31 11.40
CA LEU A 218 -3.83 23.00 12.09
C LEU A 218 -4.89 22.94 13.21
N SER A 219 -5.54 24.04 13.57
CA SER A 219 -6.71 23.99 14.46
C SER A 219 -7.89 23.28 13.81
N GLU A 220 -7.99 23.31 12.46
CA GLU A 220 -9.14 22.81 11.73
C GLU A 220 -9.11 21.30 11.50
N VAL A 221 -7.95 20.64 11.57
CA VAL A 221 -7.78 19.19 11.34
C VAL A 221 -8.59 18.32 12.33
N GLY A 222 -8.77 17.04 11.98
CA GLY A 222 -9.43 16.03 12.81
C GLY A 222 -10.67 15.42 12.16
N GLN A 223 -10.85 15.62 10.85
CA GLN A 223 -11.92 15.02 10.09
C GLN A 223 -11.44 13.71 9.48
N ASP A 224 -11.74 12.58 10.13
CA ASP A 224 -11.56 11.27 9.51
C ASP A 224 -12.40 11.18 8.23
N THR A 225 -11.72 11.23 7.08
CA THR A 225 -12.38 11.26 5.78
C THR A 225 -12.78 9.86 5.30
N LEU A 226 -12.16 8.82 5.85
CA LEU A 226 -12.42 7.44 5.47
C LEU A 226 -13.45 6.77 6.39
N LYS A 227 -13.76 7.39 7.53
CA LYS A 227 -14.81 6.98 8.45
C LYS A 227 -16.07 6.45 7.76
N GLY A 228 -16.38 5.18 8.03
CA GLY A 228 -17.58 4.52 7.57
C GLY A 228 -17.56 4.02 6.13
N TYR A 229 -16.54 4.38 5.33
CA TYR A 229 -16.30 3.75 4.03
C TYR A 229 -15.74 2.34 4.21
N ASN A 230 -15.96 1.52 3.19
CA ASN A 230 -15.38 0.20 3.08
C ASN A 230 -14.29 0.16 2.00
N VAL A 231 -13.58 -0.95 1.95
CA VAL A 231 -12.65 -1.34 0.89
C VAL A 231 -12.67 -2.85 0.68
N ASN A 232 -12.15 -3.27 -0.47
CA ASN A 232 -11.86 -4.67 -0.74
C ASN A 232 -10.49 -5.06 -0.18
N THR A 233 -10.45 -6.10 0.66
CA THR A 233 -9.22 -6.49 1.35
C THR A 233 -8.83 -7.94 1.05
N VAL A 234 -7.54 -8.15 0.80
CA VAL A 234 -6.91 -9.47 0.95
C VAL A 234 -6.02 -9.47 2.19
N ALA A 235 -6.08 -10.55 2.97
CA ALA A 235 -5.20 -10.75 4.11
C ALA A 235 -4.53 -12.12 4.02
N LEU A 236 -3.28 -12.19 4.49
CA LEU A 236 -2.44 -13.37 4.46
C LEU A 236 -1.60 -13.43 5.74
N GLN A 237 -1.79 -14.47 6.56
CA GLN A 237 -0.87 -14.81 7.65
C GLN A 237 -0.03 -16.01 7.23
N VAL A 238 1.29 -15.89 7.24
CA VAL A 238 2.24 -16.96 6.88
C VAL A 238 3.39 -17.07 7.88
N PRO A 239 4.00 -18.26 8.05
CA PRO A 239 5.21 -18.42 8.84
C PRO A 239 6.33 -17.46 8.39
N GLN A 240 7.12 -16.95 9.32
CA GLN A 240 8.26 -16.07 8.98
C GLN A 240 9.27 -16.74 8.02
N ALA A 241 9.44 -18.06 8.14
CA ALA A 241 10.31 -18.84 7.26
C ALA A 241 9.84 -18.86 5.80
N ASP A 242 8.56 -18.61 5.51
CA ASP A 242 8.06 -18.55 4.13
C ASP A 242 8.44 -17.23 3.44
N LEU A 243 8.88 -16.23 4.21
CA LEU A 243 9.26 -14.89 3.75
C LEU A 243 10.77 -14.65 3.81
N ALA A 244 11.44 -15.18 4.84
CA ALA A 244 12.86 -14.98 5.07
C ALA A 244 13.73 -15.56 3.93
N LEU A 245 14.81 -14.85 3.61
CA LEU A 245 15.82 -15.34 2.67
C LEU A 245 16.37 -16.70 3.14
N LYS A 246 16.41 -17.66 2.21
CA LYS A 246 16.78 -19.07 2.46
C LYS A 246 15.92 -19.80 3.51
N GLY A 247 14.75 -19.24 3.86
CA GLY A 247 13.86 -19.79 4.88
C GLY A 247 14.39 -19.71 6.31
N ASP A 248 15.38 -18.84 6.58
CA ASP A 248 15.98 -18.67 7.90
C ASP A 248 15.71 -17.27 8.46
N PRO A 249 14.61 -17.07 9.20
CA PRO A 249 14.28 -15.77 9.79
C PRO A 249 15.23 -15.35 10.92
N LYS A 250 16.05 -16.27 11.47
CA LYS A 250 17.05 -15.89 12.48
C LYS A 250 18.29 -15.25 11.85
N ARG A 251 18.65 -15.69 10.64
CA ARG A 251 19.76 -15.13 9.87
C ARG A 251 19.34 -13.94 9.01
N ASN A 252 18.13 -13.98 8.46
CA ASN A 252 17.62 -13.01 7.50
C ASN A 252 16.22 -12.52 7.93
N PRO A 253 16.13 -11.75 9.03
CA PRO A 253 14.85 -11.37 9.61
C PRO A 253 14.12 -10.24 8.89
N VAL A 254 14.78 -9.54 7.95
CA VAL A 254 14.25 -8.33 7.31
C VAL A 254 13.72 -8.64 5.91
N ILE A 255 12.54 -8.14 5.61
CA ILE A 255 11.93 -8.19 4.27
C ILE A 255 11.44 -6.80 3.85
N GLY A 256 11.42 -6.53 2.55
CA GLY A 256 10.69 -5.41 1.93
C GLY A 256 9.38 -5.90 1.35
N VAL A 257 8.32 -5.10 1.50
CA VAL A 257 6.95 -5.45 1.08
C VAL A 257 6.39 -4.34 0.19
N CYS A 258 5.76 -4.74 -0.90
CA CYS A 258 4.95 -3.90 -1.77
C CYS A 258 3.68 -4.64 -2.17
N SER A 259 2.58 -3.94 -2.35
CA SER A 259 1.40 -4.43 -3.03
C SER A 259 1.31 -3.84 -4.43
N THR A 260 0.82 -4.62 -5.40
CA THR A 260 0.64 -4.15 -6.78
C THR A 260 -0.63 -4.71 -7.43
N THR A 261 -1.11 -4.01 -8.44
CA THR A 261 -2.12 -4.52 -9.37
C THR A 261 -1.51 -4.66 -10.76
N ASP A 262 -1.59 -5.85 -11.36
CA ASP A 262 -1.28 -6.02 -12.78
C ASP A 262 -2.59 -6.23 -13.57
N LYS A 263 -2.84 -5.41 -14.58
CA LYS A 263 -4.05 -5.44 -15.41
C LYS A 263 -3.74 -6.07 -16.77
N PHE A 264 -4.61 -6.95 -17.25
CA PHE A 264 -4.49 -7.49 -18.60
C PHE A 264 -4.89 -6.43 -19.65
N ASN A 265 -3.96 -6.07 -20.53
CA ASN A 265 -4.18 -5.05 -21.57
C ASN A 265 -4.66 -5.61 -22.92
N GLY A 266 -4.88 -6.93 -23.02
CA GLY A 266 -5.22 -7.63 -24.26
C GLY A 266 -4.14 -8.57 -24.78
N SER A 267 -2.88 -8.37 -24.37
CA SER A 267 -1.75 -9.24 -24.75
C SER A 267 -0.94 -9.72 -23.54
N SER A 268 -0.72 -8.86 -22.54
CA SER A 268 0.05 -9.15 -21.34
C SER A 268 -0.58 -8.53 -20.11
N TYR A 269 -0.12 -8.96 -18.93
CA TYR A 269 -0.38 -8.27 -17.68
C TYR A 269 0.66 -7.16 -17.50
N VAL A 270 0.20 -5.94 -17.22
CA VAL A 270 1.05 -4.77 -16.98
C VAL A 270 0.72 -4.19 -15.60
N GLN A 271 1.74 -3.79 -14.84
CA GLN A 271 1.53 -3.17 -13.54
C GLN A 271 0.86 -1.81 -13.72
N VAL A 272 -0.27 -1.61 -13.06
CA VAL A 272 -1.08 -0.38 -13.10
C VAL A 272 -1.29 0.24 -11.72
N SER A 273 -0.73 -0.34 -10.67
CA SER A 273 -0.80 0.24 -9.32
C SER A 273 0.32 -0.36 -8.48
N ARG A 274 0.93 0.45 -7.62
CA ARG A 274 1.91 0.01 -6.63
C ARG A 274 1.75 0.83 -5.36
N LEU A 275 1.76 0.15 -4.22
CA LEU A 275 1.88 0.78 -2.91
C LEU A 275 2.87 0.02 -2.04
N CYS A 276 3.80 0.72 -1.41
CA CYS A 276 4.73 0.12 -0.45
C CYS A 276 4.72 0.89 0.88
N ASN A 277 5.57 1.88 1.09
CA ASN A 277 5.39 2.80 2.22
C ASN A 277 4.11 3.61 2.00
N PRO A 278 3.36 3.86 3.08
CA PRO A 278 2.22 4.76 3.01
C PRO A 278 2.67 6.16 2.56
N LEU A 279 1.76 6.91 1.95
CA LEU A 279 1.88 8.33 1.63
C LEU A 279 3.04 8.73 0.68
N VAL A 280 3.85 7.80 0.20
CA VAL A 280 4.91 8.11 -0.78
C VAL A 280 4.31 8.45 -2.14
N ASN A 281 3.31 7.71 -2.64
CA ASN A 281 2.64 8.10 -3.87
C ASN A 281 1.78 9.36 -3.67
N GLU A 282 1.24 9.52 -2.47
CA GLU A 282 0.21 10.50 -2.12
C GLU A 282 0.82 11.90 -1.92
N LEU A 283 1.85 12.00 -1.08
CA LEU A 283 2.41 13.25 -0.56
C LEU A 283 3.90 13.46 -0.87
N VAL A 284 4.64 12.41 -1.22
CA VAL A 284 6.07 12.54 -1.59
C VAL A 284 6.21 12.70 -3.11
N ALA A 285 5.67 11.79 -3.91
CA ALA A 285 5.72 11.84 -5.37
C ALA A 285 4.92 13.03 -5.92
N ALA A 286 5.49 13.76 -6.88
CA ALA A 286 4.78 14.86 -7.52
C ALA A 286 3.72 14.33 -8.49
N ALA A 287 2.62 15.06 -8.67
CA ALA A 287 1.49 14.63 -9.51
C ALA A 287 1.91 14.13 -10.91
N GLY A 288 2.82 14.84 -11.59
CA GLY A 288 3.29 14.47 -12.93
C GLY A 288 4.14 13.21 -13.04
N MET A 289 4.52 12.58 -11.92
CA MET A 289 5.28 11.32 -11.91
C MET A 289 4.54 10.14 -11.28
N LYS A 290 3.34 10.35 -10.71
CA LYS A 290 2.61 9.29 -10.01
C LYS A 290 2.25 8.13 -10.94
N ASP A 291 1.85 8.42 -12.18
CA ASP A 291 1.60 7.36 -13.18
C ASP A 291 2.83 6.48 -13.44
N ALA A 292 3.99 7.12 -13.59
CA ALA A 292 5.25 6.41 -13.79
C ALA A 292 5.67 5.64 -12.54
N TYR A 293 5.54 6.23 -11.35
CA TYR A 293 5.88 5.60 -10.08
C TYR A 293 5.10 4.31 -9.83
N ASN A 294 3.81 4.27 -10.20
CA ASN A 294 2.96 3.11 -10.03
C ASN A 294 3.24 1.98 -11.02
N ALA A 295 3.68 2.31 -12.23
CA ALA A 295 4.13 1.32 -13.20
C ALA A 295 5.57 0.82 -12.94
N LEU A 296 6.33 1.48 -12.06
CA LEU A 296 7.74 1.21 -11.82
C LEU A 296 7.95 0.01 -10.89
N ASP A 297 8.94 -0.81 -11.21
CA ASP A 297 9.44 -1.83 -10.29
C ASP A 297 10.35 -1.18 -9.22
N PRO A 298 10.22 -1.53 -7.92
CA PRO A 298 11.01 -0.91 -6.86
C PRO A 298 12.54 -0.98 -7.07
N SER A 299 13.03 -1.98 -7.80
CA SER A 299 14.45 -2.10 -8.15
C SER A 299 14.97 -0.93 -9.00
N GLN A 300 14.08 -0.14 -9.60
CA GLN A 300 14.44 1.00 -10.44
C GLN A 300 14.38 2.34 -9.69
N ASP A 301 13.79 2.41 -8.49
CA ASP A 301 13.52 3.67 -7.77
C ASP A 301 14.79 4.52 -7.57
N ALA A 302 15.90 3.89 -7.18
CA ALA A 302 17.18 4.59 -6.97
C ALA A 302 17.76 5.27 -8.22
N ASP A 303 17.37 4.83 -9.42
CA ASP A 303 17.83 5.45 -10.67
C ASP A 303 16.92 6.61 -11.12
N VAL A 304 15.71 6.71 -10.55
CA VAL A 304 14.77 7.79 -10.82
C VAL A 304 15.13 9.01 -9.97
N LYS A 305 16.10 9.79 -10.45
CA LYS A 305 16.60 11.00 -9.78
C LYS A 305 15.50 11.94 -9.31
N ALA A 306 14.43 12.08 -10.08
CA ALA A 306 13.29 12.92 -9.72
C ALA A 306 12.60 12.43 -8.44
N LEU A 307 12.35 11.13 -8.33
CA LEU A 307 11.76 10.50 -7.14
C LEU A 307 12.71 10.58 -5.94
N VAL A 308 14.00 10.25 -6.13
CA VAL A 308 15.02 10.37 -5.07
C VAL A 308 15.13 11.82 -4.56
N ASN A 309 14.99 12.80 -5.43
CA ASN A 309 14.97 14.22 -5.04
C ASN A 309 13.74 14.57 -4.21
N ARG A 310 12.58 13.93 -4.43
CA ARG A 310 11.38 14.14 -3.59
C ARG A 310 11.58 13.65 -2.17
N VAL A 311 12.40 12.62 -1.97
CA VAL A 311 12.76 12.12 -0.63
C VAL A 311 13.85 13.00 0.01
N THR A 312 14.91 13.33 -0.73
CA THR A 312 16.07 14.06 -0.19
C THR A 312 15.84 15.57 -0.04
N ASN A 313 14.87 16.13 -0.76
CA ASN A 313 14.44 17.52 -0.69
C ASN A 313 12.89 17.59 -0.65
N PRO A 314 12.28 17.18 0.48
CA PRO A 314 10.84 16.99 0.58
C PRO A 314 10.08 18.32 0.49
N GLU A 315 9.11 18.38 -0.41
CA GLU A 315 8.22 19.54 -0.53
C GLU A 315 7.40 19.76 0.73
N LEU A 316 6.87 18.69 1.33
CA LEU A 316 6.07 18.77 2.54
C LEU A 316 6.79 19.53 3.69
N ALA A 317 8.10 19.31 3.88
CA ALA A 317 8.86 20.06 4.88
C ALA A 317 8.87 21.59 4.60
N ARG A 318 8.99 21.98 3.33
CA ARG A 318 8.96 23.41 2.93
C ARG A 318 7.56 24.00 3.09
N LEU A 319 6.51 23.21 2.84
CA LEU A 319 5.13 23.66 3.04
C LEU A 319 4.83 23.84 4.53
N LEU A 320 5.29 22.93 5.40
CA LEU A 320 5.17 23.08 6.85
C LEU A 320 5.88 24.35 7.37
N GLU A 321 7.06 24.66 6.85
CA GLU A 321 7.76 25.91 7.18
C GLU A 321 6.98 27.14 6.70
N THR A 322 6.45 27.09 5.48
CA THR A 322 5.73 28.21 4.86
C THR A 322 4.42 28.53 5.58
N PHE A 323 3.61 27.52 5.89
CA PHE A 323 2.27 27.73 6.44
C PHE A 323 2.23 27.76 7.97
N TYR A 324 3.15 27.07 8.65
CA TYR A 324 3.10 26.89 10.10
C TYR A 324 4.35 27.40 10.84
N GLY A 325 5.35 27.94 10.12
CA GLY A 325 6.60 28.40 10.72
C GLY A 325 7.45 27.27 11.32
N ILE A 326 7.13 26.01 11.01
CA ILE A 326 7.88 24.84 11.47
C ILE A 326 9.13 24.72 10.58
N LYS A 327 10.26 25.19 11.10
CA LYS A 327 11.53 25.25 10.35
C LYS A 327 11.85 23.91 9.69
N ALA A 328 11.99 23.92 8.36
CA ALA A 328 12.34 22.72 7.60
C ALA A 328 13.76 22.25 7.96
N PRO A 329 13.96 20.94 8.23
CA PRO A 329 15.31 20.41 8.43
C PRO A 329 16.17 20.57 7.17
N ALA A 330 17.48 20.73 7.36
CA ALA A 330 18.42 20.92 6.25
C ALA A 330 18.42 19.72 5.28
N THR A 331 18.53 20.00 3.99
CA THR A 331 18.69 18.99 2.94
C THR A 331 20.19 18.73 2.69
N PRO A 332 20.58 17.53 2.21
CA PRO A 332 19.71 16.38 1.88
C PRO A 332 19.17 15.64 3.12
N ARG A 333 17.90 15.23 3.07
CA ARG A 333 17.19 14.48 4.11
C ARG A 333 17.53 12.99 4.10
N ASN A 334 18.75 12.67 4.50
CA ASN A 334 19.25 11.28 4.55
C ASN A 334 18.54 10.40 5.58
N ASP A 335 17.86 10.98 6.56
CA ASP A 335 16.96 10.26 7.48
C ASP A 335 15.70 9.75 6.75
N LEU A 336 15.11 10.55 5.87
CA LEU A 336 13.97 10.12 5.05
C LEU A 336 14.41 9.08 4.00
N VAL A 337 15.67 9.15 3.53
CA VAL A 337 16.26 8.06 2.73
C VAL A 337 16.31 6.76 3.53
N GLN A 338 16.68 6.81 4.82
CA GLN A 338 16.63 5.61 5.68
C GLN A 338 15.19 5.12 5.88
N ILE A 339 14.23 6.01 6.09
CA ILE A 339 12.83 5.62 6.33
C ILE A 339 12.21 5.00 5.07
N PHE A 340 12.29 5.68 3.93
CA PHE A 340 11.56 5.28 2.72
C PHE A 340 12.35 4.34 1.80
N LEU A 341 13.69 4.45 1.74
CA LEU A 341 14.48 3.80 0.69
C LEU A 341 15.43 2.70 1.15
N THR A 342 15.97 2.75 2.38
CA THR A 342 17.00 1.77 2.80
C THR A 342 16.71 1.06 4.12
N GLY A 343 15.66 1.42 4.85
CA GLY A 343 15.51 1.01 6.25
C GLY A 343 16.59 1.60 7.17
N LEU A 344 16.40 1.43 8.48
CA LEU A 344 17.30 1.94 9.51
C LEU A 344 18.38 0.90 9.86
N ALA A 345 19.64 1.27 9.66
CA ALA A 345 20.82 0.60 10.23
C ALA A 345 21.80 1.65 10.77
N LYS A 346 22.57 1.30 11.80
CA LYS A 346 23.54 2.24 12.41
C LYS A 346 24.55 2.83 11.43
N ASN A 347 24.87 2.08 10.38
CA ASN A 347 25.91 2.41 9.41
C ASN A 347 25.40 3.03 8.10
N ASN A 348 24.09 3.20 7.88
CA ASN A 348 23.54 3.62 6.58
C ASN A 348 22.93 5.04 6.55
N GLY A 349 22.92 5.78 7.66
CA GLY A 349 22.44 7.16 7.68
C GLY A 349 22.49 7.83 9.06
N PRO A 350 21.83 9.00 9.24
CA PRO A 350 21.88 9.78 10.48
C PRO A 350 21.18 9.09 11.67
N ILE A 351 20.13 8.31 11.45
CA ILE A 351 19.44 7.56 12.50
C ILE A 351 20.29 6.34 12.87
N LYS A 352 20.81 6.31 14.09
CA LYS A 352 21.78 5.30 14.57
C LYS A 352 21.10 4.12 15.26
N ALA A 353 20.18 3.46 14.57
CA ALA A 353 19.46 2.29 15.07
C ALA A 353 19.51 1.14 14.05
N ASP A 354 19.67 -0.09 14.53
CA ASP A 354 19.48 -1.30 13.72
C ASP A 354 18.03 -1.73 13.90
N LEU A 355 17.20 -1.47 12.88
CA LEU A 355 15.78 -1.81 12.92
C LEU A 355 15.42 -2.70 11.76
N ASN A 356 15.38 -2.18 10.53
CA ASN A 356 14.72 -2.84 9.40
C ASN A 356 15.44 -2.64 8.06
N ALA A 357 16.72 -2.29 8.04
CA ALA A 357 17.48 -2.32 6.79
C ALA A 357 17.79 -3.77 6.38
N GLN A 358 17.59 -4.15 5.12
CA GLN A 358 17.95 -5.50 4.65
C GLN A 358 19.45 -5.78 4.71
N SER A 359 20.30 -4.74 4.81
CA SER A 359 21.73 -4.90 5.14
C SER A 359 21.99 -5.56 6.51
N LEU A 360 20.96 -5.72 7.35
CA LEU A 360 21.02 -6.49 8.60
C LEU A 360 20.84 -8.01 8.39
N ASN A 361 20.38 -8.45 7.21
CA ASN A 361 20.31 -9.86 6.86
C ASN A 361 21.73 -10.40 6.60
N LYS A 362 22.07 -11.54 7.22
CA LYS A 362 23.42 -12.12 7.13
C LYS A 362 23.78 -12.66 5.76
N ASP A 363 22.77 -13.09 5.00
CA ASP A 363 22.94 -13.75 3.71
C ASP A 363 22.55 -12.86 2.52
N ALA A 364 22.09 -11.64 2.79
CA ALA A 364 21.66 -10.68 1.77
C ALA A 364 22.86 -10.08 1.01
N GLY A 365 22.56 -9.61 -0.20
CA GLY A 365 23.54 -8.95 -1.07
C GLY A 365 23.82 -7.50 -0.65
N LYS A 366 24.42 -6.74 -1.58
CA LYS A 366 24.54 -5.31 -1.41
C LYS A 366 23.16 -4.68 -1.52
N GLN A 367 22.72 -4.06 -0.43
CA GLN A 367 21.45 -3.35 -0.42
C GLN A 367 21.40 -2.24 -1.46
N ARG A 368 20.27 -2.18 -2.18
CA ARG A 368 19.92 -1.10 -3.10
C ARG A 368 18.76 -0.30 -2.51
N GLY A 369 18.82 1.02 -2.67
CA GLY A 369 17.72 1.89 -2.26
C GLY A 369 16.48 1.62 -3.11
N SER A 370 15.36 1.33 -2.47
CA SER A 370 14.07 1.06 -3.11
C SER A 370 12.93 1.43 -2.17
N GLU A 371 11.86 1.98 -2.73
CA GLU A 371 10.68 2.35 -1.96
C GLU A 371 9.94 1.05 -1.60
N GLN A 372 9.99 0.67 -0.33
CA GLN A 372 9.47 -0.59 0.21
C GLN A 372 9.08 -0.44 1.68
N LEU A 373 7.96 -1.04 2.07
CA LEU A 373 7.60 -1.19 3.48
C LEU A 373 8.46 -2.29 4.11
N ARG A 374 9.42 -1.91 4.96
CA ARG A 374 10.43 -2.83 5.49
C ARG A 374 10.09 -3.34 6.87
N LEU A 375 9.94 -4.65 7.01
CA LEU A 375 9.63 -5.32 8.27
C LEU A 375 10.81 -6.18 8.73
N ASN A 376 11.30 -5.92 9.94
CA ASN A 376 12.13 -6.85 10.70
C ASN A 376 11.23 -7.74 11.57
N MET A 377 11.13 -9.01 11.17
CA MET A 377 10.29 -10.02 11.81
C MET A 377 10.82 -10.50 13.17
N SER A 378 12.07 -10.15 13.52
CA SER A 378 12.66 -10.50 14.82
C SER A 378 12.28 -9.55 15.95
N ILE A 379 11.69 -8.38 15.63
CA ILE A 379 11.18 -7.46 16.64
C ILE A 379 9.94 -8.08 17.31
N PRO A 380 9.94 -8.25 18.66
CA PRO A 380 8.81 -8.85 19.37
C PRO A 380 7.51 -8.08 19.20
N VAL A 381 6.38 -8.77 19.35
CA VAL A 381 5.06 -8.14 19.42
C VAL A 381 4.99 -7.21 20.64
N THR A 382 4.60 -5.95 20.42
CA THR A 382 4.39 -4.99 21.50
C THR A 382 3.06 -5.27 22.19
N LYS A 383 3.10 -5.41 23.50
CA LYS A 383 1.92 -5.70 24.33
C LYS A 383 0.91 -4.56 24.34
N ASP A 384 1.42 -3.33 24.43
CA ASP A 384 0.65 -2.09 24.50
C ASP A 384 1.10 -1.17 23.35
N PRO A 385 0.57 -1.39 22.12
CA PRO A 385 0.98 -0.64 20.93
C PRO A 385 0.85 0.87 21.09
N ASN A 386 1.87 1.62 20.67
CA ASN A 386 1.79 3.07 20.57
C ASN A 386 1.47 3.46 19.12
N ARG A 387 0.46 4.32 18.90
CA ARG A 387 0.07 4.78 17.56
C ARG A 387 1.20 5.45 16.80
N LEU A 388 2.15 6.08 17.51
CA LEU A 388 3.32 6.75 16.93
C LEU A 388 4.49 5.81 16.62
N GLY A 389 4.31 4.48 16.75
CA GLY A 389 5.31 3.48 16.41
C GLY A 389 6.68 3.79 17.01
N VAL A 390 7.73 3.79 16.18
CA VAL A 390 9.11 4.02 16.62
C VAL A 390 9.29 5.39 17.27
N LEU A 391 8.60 6.44 16.79
CA LEU A 391 8.66 7.76 17.41
C LEU A 391 8.02 7.77 18.81
N GLY A 392 7.05 6.90 19.06
CA GLY A 392 6.44 6.64 20.36
C GLY A 392 7.23 5.68 21.26
N GLY A 393 8.43 5.23 20.84
CA GLY A 393 9.24 4.25 21.57
C GLY A 393 8.83 2.79 21.34
N ASP A 394 7.94 2.53 20.40
CA ASP A 394 7.44 1.21 20.05
C ASP A 394 8.10 0.69 18.77
N LEU A 395 9.14 -0.14 18.93
CA LEU A 395 9.94 -0.64 17.79
C LEU A 395 9.19 -1.60 16.86
N GLN A 396 8.03 -2.13 17.27
CA GLN A 396 7.22 -2.98 16.41
C GLN A 396 6.42 -2.16 15.38
N GLY A 397 6.11 -0.90 15.69
CA GLY A 397 5.34 -0.03 14.81
C GLY A 397 6.16 0.58 13.68
N PHE A 398 5.48 1.30 12.79
CA PHE A 398 6.08 2.02 11.67
C PHE A 398 7.29 2.90 12.11
N PRO A 399 8.41 2.91 11.36
CA PRO A 399 8.62 2.28 10.05
C PRO A 399 9.01 0.79 10.06
N ASN A 400 8.98 0.06 11.18
CA ASN A 400 9.24 -1.39 11.18
C ASN A 400 8.02 -2.20 10.72
N GLY A 401 7.81 -2.26 9.41
CA GLY A 401 6.51 -2.65 8.86
C GLY A 401 5.46 -1.60 9.20
N ARG A 402 4.19 -2.00 9.18
CA ARG A 402 3.05 -1.14 9.48
C ARG A 402 1.92 -1.99 10.03
N ARG A 403 1.47 -1.67 11.25
CA ARG A 403 0.25 -2.24 11.85
C ARG A 403 -0.96 -1.41 11.43
N LEU A 404 -2.16 -1.99 11.54
CA LEU A 404 -3.41 -1.28 11.26
C LEU A 404 -3.61 -0.04 12.17
N SER A 405 -3.06 -0.08 13.39
CA SER A 405 -3.17 1.00 14.39
C SER A 405 -2.02 2.00 14.37
N ASP A 406 -1.05 1.86 13.46
CA ASP A 406 0.03 2.84 13.35
C ASP A 406 -0.53 4.08 12.64
N ASP A 407 -0.45 5.22 13.32
CA ASP A 407 -0.85 6.53 12.80
C ASP A 407 0.27 7.08 11.92
N VAL A 408 0.33 6.54 10.70
CA VAL A 408 1.40 6.84 9.76
C VAL A 408 1.34 8.29 9.26
N VAL A 409 0.18 8.95 9.29
CA VAL A 409 0.06 10.37 8.94
C VAL A 409 0.82 11.21 9.96
N ASP A 410 0.55 11.03 11.25
CA ASP A 410 1.28 11.73 12.30
C ASP A 410 2.77 11.36 12.31
N ILE A 411 3.09 10.07 12.17
CA ILE A 411 4.49 9.62 12.18
C ILE A 411 5.28 10.28 11.04
N GLU A 412 4.71 10.32 9.83
CA GLU A 412 5.39 10.90 8.68
C GLU A 412 5.44 12.42 8.72
N LEU A 413 4.38 13.11 9.18
CA LEU A 413 4.43 14.56 9.42
C LEU A 413 5.56 14.91 10.39
N GLN A 414 5.66 14.17 11.50
CA GLN A 414 6.70 14.34 12.50
C GLN A 414 8.10 14.03 11.93
N ALA A 415 8.24 12.94 11.17
CA ALA A 415 9.50 12.56 10.53
C ALA A 415 9.96 13.63 9.54
N VAL A 416 9.06 14.10 8.66
CA VAL A 416 9.34 15.16 7.69
C VAL A 416 9.66 16.49 8.37
N ALA A 417 9.09 16.79 9.54
CA ALA A 417 9.45 17.96 10.34
C ALA A 417 10.76 17.80 11.13
N GLY A 418 11.39 16.61 11.14
CA GLY A 418 12.71 16.37 11.72
C GLY A 418 12.71 15.62 13.06
N ALA A 419 11.56 15.13 13.53
CA ALA A 419 11.46 14.35 14.76
C ALA A 419 12.31 13.07 14.70
N ALA A 420 12.38 12.42 13.54
CA ALA A 420 13.17 11.19 13.35
C ALA A 420 14.67 11.38 13.58
N GLN A 421 15.22 12.57 13.28
CA GLN A 421 16.63 12.90 13.53
C GLN A 421 16.87 13.37 14.96
N SER A 422 15.96 14.18 15.49
CA SER A 422 16.13 14.85 16.78
C SER A 422 15.68 14.02 17.99
N GLY A 423 14.86 12.99 17.75
CA GLY A 423 14.17 12.23 18.79
C GLY A 423 13.11 13.04 19.55
N LYS A 424 12.71 14.20 19.02
CA LYS A 424 11.75 15.11 19.66
C LYS A 424 10.57 15.37 18.72
N LEU A 425 9.38 15.08 19.21
CA LEU A 425 8.15 15.44 18.50
C LEU A 425 7.97 16.95 18.45
N ILE A 426 7.44 17.44 17.34
CA ILE A 426 7.01 18.83 17.15
C ILE A 426 5.63 18.97 17.79
N PRO A 427 5.48 19.78 18.87
CA PRO A 427 4.21 19.93 19.55
C PRO A 427 3.10 20.45 18.62
N GLY A 428 1.93 19.81 18.66
CA GLY A 428 0.75 20.23 17.89
C GLY A 428 0.77 19.85 16.41
N LEU A 429 1.85 19.24 15.89
CA LEU A 429 1.90 18.75 14.52
C LEU A 429 1.26 17.35 14.43
N THR A 430 0.00 17.31 13.99
CA THR A 430 -0.82 16.11 13.83
C THR A 430 -2.00 16.43 12.88
N ASP A 431 -2.62 15.42 12.28
CA ASP A 431 -3.91 15.56 11.60
C ASP A 431 -5.12 15.37 12.53
N LYS A 432 -4.88 15.07 13.81
CA LYS A 432 -5.85 14.77 14.89
C LYS A 432 -6.79 13.60 14.61
N VAL A 433 -6.48 12.74 13.65
CA VAL A 433 -7.21 11.49 13.44
C VAL A 433 -6.36 10.36 14.03
N ASP A 434 -6.52 10.11 15.33
CA ASP A 434 -5.59 9.24 16.08
C ASP A 434 -5.86 7.73 15.92
N ALA A 435 -7.00 7.34 15.34
CA ALA A 435 -7.42 5.94 15.21
C ALA A 435 -8.57 5.77 14.21
N ASN A 436 -8.75 4.52 13.74
CA ASN A 436 -9.90 4.12 12.94
C ASN A 436 -11.24 4.26 13.71
N ASP A 437 -12.35 4.46 12.99
CA ASP A 437 -13.68 4.60 13.57
C ASP A 437 -14.21 3.31 14.22
N LYS A 438 -13.68 2.15 13.80
CA LYS A 438 -13.97 0.84 14.40
C LYS A 438 -12.74 0.20 15.05
N PRO A 439 -12.94 -0.50 16.18
CA PRO A 439 -11.86 -1.27 16.80
C PRO A 439 -11.44 -2.44 15.91
N PHE A 440 -10.13 -2.70 15.88
CA PHE A 440 -9.55 -3.85 15.21
C PHE A 440 -9.81 -5.17 15.96
N ASP A 441 -9.96 -6.26 15.20
CA ASP A 441 -10.11 -7.60 15.74
C ASP A 441 -8.78 -8.09 16.36
N LYS A 442 -8.87 -8.91 17.41
CA LYS A 442 -7.69 -9.47 18.10
C LYS A 442 -7.07 -10.68 17.41
N THR A 443 -7.76 -11.22 16.42
CA THR A 443 -7.36 -12.41 15.67
C THR A 443 -7.48 -12.12 14.19
N PHE A 444 -6.69 -12.82 13.37
CA PHE A 444 -6.79 -12.70 11.92
C PHE A 444 -8.26 -12.75 11.44
N PRO A 445 -8.67 -11.80 10.59
CA PRO A 445 -7.84 -10.92 9.76
C PRO A 445 -7.37 -9.60 10.42
N TYR A 446 -7.73 -9.36 11.68
CA TYR A 446 -7.54 -8.10 12.42
C TYR A 446 -8.33 -6.87 11.91
N ILE A 447 -8.72 -6.85 10.64
CA ILE A 447 -9.55 -5.77 10.07
C ILE A 447 -11.01 -5.85 10.55
N PRO A 448 -11.69 -4.71 10.79
CA PRO A 448 -13.07 -4.69 11.24
C PRO A 448 -14.06 -5.14 10.16
N LEU A 449 -15.29 -5.46 10.57
CA LEU A 449 -16.37 -5.77 9.62
C LEU A 449 -16.75 -4.52 8.81
N PRO A 450 -17.09 -4.68 7.52
CA PRO A 450 -17.53 -3.57 6.69
C PRO A 450 -18.80 -2.94 7.23
N SER A 451 -18.87 -1.62 7.13
CA SER A 451 -20.03 -0.79 7.38
C SER A 451 -21.21 -1.21 6.50
N ASN A 452 -22.43 -1.07 7.02
CA ASN A 452 -23.70 -1.25 6.32
C ASN A 452 -24.64 -0.04 6.51
N VAL A 453 -24.07 1.09 6.94
CA VAL A 453 -24.77 2.37 7.17
C VAL A 453 -24.11 3.40 6.29
N ALA A 454 -24.90 4.13 5.53
CA ALA A 454 -24.40 5.14 4.60
C ALA A 454 -23.57 6.21 5.29
N VAL A 455 -22.51 6.66 4.63
CA VAL A 455 -21.56 7.62 5.23
C VAL A 455 -22.19 8.98 5.50
N ASN A 456 -23.24 9.34 4.75
CA ASN A 456 -23.97 10.60 4.90
C ASN A 456 -25.09 10.57 5.96
N GLN A 457 -25.24 9.47 6.70
CA GLN A 457 -26.23 9.30 7.76
C GLN A 457 -25.63 9.35 9.17
N ARG A 458 -24.33 9.66 9.29
CA ARG A 458 -23.58 9.56 10.54
C ARG A 458 -23.23 10.91 11.13
#